data_AF-A0A3T2V251-F1
#
_entry.id   AF-A0A3T2V251-F1
#
_cell.length_a   1.000
_cell.length_b   1.000
_cell.length_c   1.000
_cell.angle_alpha   90.00
_cell.angle_beta   90.00
_cell.angle_gamma   90.00
#
_symmetry.space_group_name_H-M   'P 1'
#
loop_
_entity.id
_entity.type
_entity.pdbx_description
1 polymer ?
#
loop_
_entity_poly.entity_id
_entity_poly.type
_entity_poly.pdbx_seq_one_letter_code
_entity_poly.pdbx_strand_id
1 'polypeptide(L)'
;ISIGAIFFDPQTGDMGPEFSKTIDLETAGGVIDRDVIKRWLKQSREAQSAIMTDEIPLDDALLQLREFIDENSGEFFVQVWGNGANFDNTILRRSYERQGIPCPWRYYNDRDVRTIVELGKAIDFDARTAIPFEGER
;
A
#
# COMPACT_ATOMS: atom_id res chain seq x y z
N ILE A 1 -3.17 3.74 -9.10
CA ILE A 1 -2.32 3.55 -10.30
C ILE A 1 -1.14 2.64 -10.03
N SER A 2 -0.83 2.35 -8.76
CA SER A 2 0.09 1.28 -8.40
C SER A 2 -0.33 0.69 -7.04
N ILE A 3 0.21 -0.49 -6.72
CA ILE A 3 0.14 -1.14 -5.43
C ILE A 3 1.58 -1.40 -4.99
N GLY A 4 1.93 -0.95 -3.78
CA GLY A 4 3.20 -1.24 -3.15
C GLY A 4 2.99 -1.89 -1.78
N ALA A 5 3.75 -2.93 -1.48
CA ALA A 5 3.75 -3.60 -0.18
C ALA A 5 5.15 -4.12 0.15
N ILE A 6 5.46 -4.20 1.44
CA ILE A 6 6.73 -4.72 1.94
C ILE A 6 6.47 -5.46 3.24
N PHE A 7 7.05 -6.65 3.38
CA PHE A 7 7.07 -7.34 4.67
C PHE A 7 8.12 -6.72 5.59
N PHE A 8 7.88 -6.72 6.88
CA PHE A 8 8.86 -6.29 7.87
C PHE A 8 8.63 -7.02 9.19
N ASP A 9 9.69 -7.15 9.98
CA ASP A 9 9.61 -7.62 11.37
C ASP A 9 9.54 -6.41 12.32
N PRO A 10 8.44 -6.22 13.06
CA PRO A 10 8.30 -5.08 13.97
C PRO A 10 9.22 -5.15 15.20
N GLN A 11 9.77 -6.32 15.54
CA GLN A 11 10.70 -6.48 16.66
C GLN A 11 12.13 -6.11 16.27
N THR A 12 12.58 -6.55 15.09
CA THR A 12 13.96 -6.31 14.64
C THR A 12 14.10 -5.07 13.76
N GLY A 13 13.02 -4.67 13.08
CA GLY A 13 13.03 -3.64 12.06
C GLY A 13 13.52 -4.14 10.69
N ASP A 14 13.75 -5.45 10.55
CA ASP A 14 14.23 -6.01 9.29
C ASP A 14 13.16 -5.94 8.21
N MET A 15 13.55 -5.46 7.03
CA MET A 15 12.70 -5.44 5.84
C MET A 15 12.82 -6.78 5.10
N GLY A 16 11.68 -7.31 4.69
CA GLY A 16 11.55 -8.55 3.95
C GLY A 16 11.26 -8.32 2.47
N PRO A 17 10.62 -9.30 1.81
CA PRO A 17 10.26 -9.20 0.40
C PRO A 17 9.41 -7.97 0.08
N GLU A 18 9.61 -7.44 -1.12
CA GLU A 18 8.92 -6.27 -1.65
C GLU A 18 7.98 -6.66 -2.79
N PHE A 19 6.87 -5.94 -2.89
CA PHE A 19 5.91 -6.07 -3.96
C PHE A 19 5.61 -4.67 -4.51
N SER A 20 5.75 -4.50 -5.82
CA SER A 20 5.36 -3.27 -6.50
C SER A 20 4.78 -3.62 -7.87
N LYS A 21 3.58 -3.13 -8.14
CA LYS A 21 2.91 -3.29 -9.44
C LYS A 21 2.24 -2.00 -9.85
N THR A 22 2.41 -1.65 -11.12
CA THR A 22 1.69 -0.56 -11.77
C THR A 22 0.39 -1.13 -12.36
N ILE A 23 -0.72 -0.43 -12.16
CA ILE A 23 -2.04 -0.87 -12.58
C ILE A 23 -2.46 -0.07 -13.82
N ASP A 24 -2.89 -0.80 -14.85
CA ASP A 24 -3.58 -0.22 -16.00
C ASP A 24 -4.85 0.52 -15.54
N LEU A 25 -4.83 1.83 -15.73
CA LEU A 25 -5.92 2.74 -15.35
C LEU A 25 -7.27 2.37 -15.98
N GLU A 26 -7.28 1.77 -17.17
CA GLU A 26 -8.52 1.37 -17.85
C GLU A 26 -9.24 0.24 -17.08
N THR A 27 -8.47 -0.59 -16.37
CA THR A 27 -9.00 -1.73 -15.60
C THR A 27 -9.35 -1.40 -14.15
N ALA A 28 -8.89 -0.24 -13.64
CA ALA A 28 -8.99 0.11 -12.23
C ALA A 28 -10.42 0.44 -11.74
N GLY A 29 -11.34 0.78 -12.65
CA GLY A 29 -12.76 1.01 -12.36
C GLY A 29 -13.06 2.10 -11.30
N GLY A 30 -12.09 2.96 -10.99
CA GLY A 30 -12.20 4.03 -9.99
C GLY A 30 -12.65 5.36 -10.60
N VAL A 31 -13.19 6.25 -9.75
CA VAL A 31 -13.46 7.64 -10.15
C VAL A 31 -12.13 8.41 -10.12
N ILE A 32 -11.73 8.96 -11.27
CA ILE A 32 -10.51 9.75 -11.36
C ILE A 32 -10.79 11.17 -10.86
N ASP A 33 -10.10 11.56 -9.78
CA ASP A 33 -10.19 12.90 -9.21
C ASP A 33 -9.28 13.88 -9.98
N ARG A 34 -9.85 15.03 -10.39
CA ARG A 34 -9.17 16.08 -11.14
C ARG A 34 -8.00 16.70 -10.38
N ASP A 35 -8.08 16.80 -9.05
CA ASP A 35 -7.01 17.36 -8.23
C ASP A 35 -5.87 16.35 -8.03
N VAL A 36 -6.19 15.05 -8.01
CA VAL A 36 -5.19 13.98 -8.02
C VAL A 36 -4.42 13.99 -9.34
N ILE A 37 -5.09 14.15 -10.49
CA ILE A 37 -4.43 14.30 -11.80
C ILE A 37 -3.51 15.53 -11.81
N LYS A 38 -4.00 16.69 -11.35
CA LYS A 38 -3.20 17.93 -11.33
C LYS A 38 -1.97 17.82 -10.45
N ARG A 39 -2.05 17.11 -9.32
CA ARG A 39 -0.89 16.83 -8.47
C ARG A 39 0.09 15.89 -9.17
N TRP A 40 -0.40 14.88 -9.88
CA TRP A 40 0.40 13.94 -10.68
C TRP A 40 1.15 14.61 -11.83
N LEU A 41 0.48 15.46 -12.61
CA LEU A 41 1.11 16.19 -13.72
C LEU A 41 2.22 17.15 -13.29
N LYS A 42 2.32 17.47 -12.00
CA LYS A 42 3.40 18.30 -11.44
C LYS A 42 4.65 17.49 -11.05
N GLN A 43 4.60 16.17 -11.08
CA GLN A 43 5.77 15.33 -10.79
C GLN A 43 6.77 15.34 -11.95
N SER A 44 8.01 14.91 -11.68
CA SER A 44 9.07 14.79 -12.70
C SER A 44 8.65 13.85 -13.83
N ARG A 45 9.28 13.99 -15.01
CA ARG A 45 8.97 13.10 -16.14
C ARG A 45 9.35 11.66 -15.84
N GLU A 46 10.40 11.47 -15.06
CA GLU A 46 10.89 10.18 -14.59
C GLU A 46 9.83 9.50 -13.72
N ALA A 47 9.24 10.22 -12.76
CA ALA A 47 8.16 9.70 -11.91
C ALA A 47 6.86 9.42 -12.70
N GLN A 48 6.55 10.24 -13.71
CA GLN A 48 5.42 9.98 -14.61
C GLN A 48 5.66 8.73 -15.47
N SER A 49 6.87 8.57 -16.01
CA SER A 49 7.22 7.43 -16.87
C SER A 49 7.28 6.11 -16.10
N ALA A 50 7.73 6.12 -14.84
CA ALA A 50 7.81 4.92 -14.00
C ALA A 50 6.46 4.23 -13.79
N ILE A 51 5.34 4.94 -14.00
CA ILE A 51 3.97 4.47 -13.80
C ILE A 51 3.24 4.21 -15.11
N MET A 52 3.85 4.51 -16.26
CA MET A 52 3.30 4.16 -17.57
C MET A 52 4.02 2.96 -18.20
N THR A 53 4.82 2.24 -17.40
CA THR A 53 5.62 1.10 -17.85
C THR A 53 5.20 -0.15 -17.08
N ASP A 54 5.15 -1.30 -17.77
CA ASP A 54 4.82 -2.61 -17.22
C ASP A 54 3.48 -2.66 -16.45
N GLU A 55 2.48 -1.93 -16.97
CA GLU A 55 1.12 -1.93 -16.43
C GLU A 55 0.48 -3.31 -16.57
N ILE A 56 -0.15 -3.77 -15.50
CA ILE A 56 -0.95 -4.99 -15.50
C ILE A 56 -2.41 -4.69 -15.12
N PRO A 57 -3.36 -5.52 -15.55
CA PRO A 57 -4.74 -5.44 -15.09
C PRO A 57 -4.87 -5.44 -13.57
N LEU A 58 -5.88 -4.73 -13.05
CA LEU A 58 -6.11 -4.63 -11.60
C LEU A 58 -6.35 -6.00 -10.94
N ASP A 59 -7.12 -6.88 -11.58
CA ASP A 59 -7.35 -8.24 -11.09
C ASP A 59 -6.05 -9.05 -11.02
N ASP A 60 -5.20 -8.99 -12.05
CA ASP A 60 -3.88 -9.63 -12.04
C ASP A 60 -3.00 -9.09 -10.91
N ALA A 61 -2.99 -7.77 -10.68
CA ALA A 61 -2.23 -7.16 -9.58
C ALA A 61 -2.72 -7.61 -8.20
N LEU A 62 -4.04 -7.76 -8.03
CA LEU A 62 -4.65 -8.23 -6.79
C LEU A 62 -4.38 -9.73 -6.55
N LEU A 63 -4.42 -10.55 -7.60
CA LEU A 63 -4.06 -11.97 -7.51
C LEU A 63 -2.59 -12.15 -7.15
N GLN A 64 -1.68 -11.40 -7.79
CA GLN A 64 -0.26 -11.45 -7.46
C GLN A 64 0.03 -10.94 -6.03
N LEU A 65 -0.66 -9.90 -5.56
CA LEU A 65 -0.52 -9.45 -4.17
C LEU A 65 -1.00 -10.53 -3.19
N ARG A 66 -2.08 -11.25 -3.52
CA ARG A 66 -2.61 -12.34 -2.72
C ARG A 66 -1.62 -13.51 -2.64
N GLU A 67 -1.03 -13.91 -3.77
CA GLU A 67 0.04 -14.93 -3.80
C GLU A 67 1.24 -14.49 -2.96
N PHE A 68 1.69 -13.25 -3.13
CA PHE A 68 2.78 -12.67 -2.34
C PHE A 68 2.51 -12.71 -0.83
N ILE A 69 1.27 -12.46 -0.39
CA ILE A 69 0.89 -12.55 1.03
C ILE A 69 0.92 -14.02 1.50
N ASP A 70 0.38 -14.93 0.70
CA ASP A 70 0.29 -16.35 1.06
C ASP A 70 1.68 -16.99 1.21
N GLU A 71 2.61 -16.69 0.30
CA GLU A 71 3.98 -17.18 0.31
C GLU A 71 4.80 -16.73 1.54
N ASN A 72 4.49 -15.56 2.10
CA ASN A 72 5.31 -14.92 3.13
C ASN A 72 4.72 -14.98 4.55
N SER A 73 3.39 -15.08 4.69
CA SER A 73 2.73 -15.12 6.00
C SER A 73 1.50 -16.03 6.07
N GLY A 74 0.90 -16.38 4.93
CA GLY A 74 -0.43 -16.97 4.87
C GLY A 74 -1.55 -15.96 5.16
N GLU A 75 -2.65 -16.05 4.39
CA GLU A 75 -3.78 -15.10 4.42
C GLU A 75 -4.45 -14.93 5.81
N PHE A 76 -4.32 -15.93 6.68
CA PHE A 76 -4.94 -15.92 8.01
C PHE A 76 -4.18 -15.08 9.04
N PHE A 77 -2.86 -14.96 8.89
CA PHE A 77 -1.98 -14.41 9.94
C PHE A 77 -1.46 -13.02 9.62
N VAL A 78 -1.45 -12.63 8.34
CA VAL A 78 -0.89 -11.35 7.92
C VAL A 78 -1.59 -10.19 8.62
N GLN A 79 -0.80 -9.24 9.14
CA GLN A 79 -1.26 -7.96 9.65
C GLN A 79 -0.92 -6.88 8.64
N VAL A 80 -1.93 -6.16 8.14
CA VAL A 80 -1.76 -5.18 7.07
C VAL A 80 -1.69 -3.78 7.66
N TRP A 81 -0.55 -3.13 7.49
CA TRP A 81 -0.25 -1.82 8.02
C TRP A 81 -0.47 -0.73 6.95
N GLY A 82 -1.29 0.26 7.29
CA GLY A 82 -1.51 1.45 6.45
C GLY A 82 -1.21 2.74 7.22
N ASN A 83 -0.78 3.79 6.51
CA ASN A 83 -0.61 5.13 7.10
C ASN A 83 -1.97 5.85 7.17
N GLY A 84 -2.86 5.30 8.00
CA GLY A 84 -4.30 5.52 7.97
C GLY A 84 -5.00 4.27 7.45
N ALA A 85 -5.31 3.32 8.33
CA ALA A 85 -5.92 2.03 7.93
C ALA A 85 -7.28 2.20 7.23
N ASN A 86 -7.97 3.32 7.50
CA ASN A 86 -9.24 3.67 6.85
C ASN A 86 -9.09 4.16 5.40
N PHE A 87 -7.86 4.31 4.90
CA PHE A 87 -7.61 4.74 3.51
C PHE A 87 -7.05 3.60 2.68
N ASP A 88 -5.74 3.34 2.74
CA ASP A 88 -5.06 2.38 1.84
C ASP A 88 -5.67 0.97 1.94
N ASN A 89 -5.83 0.44 3.16
CA ASN A 89 -6.39 -0.90 3.35
C ASN A 89 -7.87 -0.97 2.90
N THR A 90 -8.62 0.11 3.10
CA THR A 90 -10.02 0.19 2.65
C THR A 90 -10.11 0.24 1.12
N ILE A 91 -9.25 1.03 0.46
CA ILE A 91 -9.18 1.11 -1.00
C ILE A 91 -8.85 -0.27 -1.58
N LEU A 92 -7.82 -0.94 -1.05
CA LEU A 92 -7.45 -2.29 -1.50
C LEU A 92 -8.59 -3.28 -1.31
N ARG A 93 -9.25 -3.28 -0.13
CA ARG A 93 -10.40 -4.16 0.12
C ARG A 93 -11.55 -3.91 -0.85
N ARG A 94 -11.85 -2.64 -1.16
CA ARG A 94 -12.86 -2.28 -2.17
C ARG A 94 -12.46 -2.73 -3.58
N SER A 95 -11.17 -2.69 -3.92
CA SER A 95 -10.68 -3.22 -5.20
C SER A 95 -10.89 -4.73 -5.29
N TYR A 96 -10.59 -5.50 -4.24
CA TYR A 96 -10.91 -6.93 -4.15
C TYR A 96 -12.41 -7.20 -4.34
N GLU A 97 -13.27 -6.48 -3.61
CA GLU A 97 -14.73 -6.61 -3.73
C GLU A 97 -15.23 -6.34 -5.16
N ARG A 98 -14.71 -5.30 -5.82
CA ARG A 98 -15.09 -4.94 -7.20
C ARG A 98 -14.72 -6.01 -8.22
N GLN A 99 -13.57 -6.66 -8.04
CA GLN A 99 -13.11 -7.73 -8.93
C GLN A 99 -13.68 -9.10 -8.56
N GLY A 100 -14.48 -9.20 -7.49
CA GLY A 100 -15.00 -10.48 -7.00
C GLY A 100 -13.92 -11.41 -6.44
N ILE A 101 -12.74 -10.87 -6.12
CA ILE A 101 -11.61 -11.62 -5.57
C ILE A 101 -11.69 -11.58 -4.04
N PRO A 102 -11.58 -12.73 -3.33
CA PRO A 102 -11.52 -12.74 -1.87
C PRO A 102 -10.33 -11.94 -1.34
N CYS A 103 -10.58 -11.02 -0.41
CA CYS A 103 -9.52 -10.25 0.22
C CYS A 103 -8.62 -11.17 1.09
N PRO A 104 -7.28 -11.15 0.92
CA PRO A 104 -6.37 -12.12 1.54
C PRO A 104 -6.02 -11.78 3.00
N TRP A 105 -6.82 -10.97 3.68
CA TRP A 105 -6.71 -10.75 5.12
C TRP A 105 -8.06 -10.44 5.77
N ARG A 106 -8.14 -10.76 7.05
CA ARG A 106 -9.32 -10.56 7.89
C ARG A 106 -9.46 -9.09 8.31
N TYR A 107 -10.70 -8.63 8.51
CA TYR A 107 -10.99 -7.26 8.95
C TYR A 107 -10.30 -6.85 10.25
N TYR A 108 -10.06 -7.80 11.17
CA TYR A 108 -9.39 -7.53 12.45
C TYR A 108 -7.85 -7.49 12.35
N ASN A 109 -7.28 -7.75 11.18
CA ASN A 109 -5.84 -7.71 10.93
C ASN A 109 -5.35 -6.36 10.39
N ASP A 110 -6.24 -5.41 10.15
CA ASP A 110 -5.87 -4.05 9.76
C ASP A 110 -5.14 -3.32 10.91
N ARG A 111 -4.07 -2.59 10.59
CA ARG A 111 -3.23 -1.83 11.54
C ARG A 111 -2.99 -0.42 11.03
N ASP A 112 -3.10 0.56 11.93
CA ASP A 112 -2.89 1.97 11.61
C ASP A 112 -1.58 2.49 12.21
N VAL A 113 -0.64 2.85 11.33
CA VAL A 113 0.64 3.44 11.72
C VAL A 113 0.44 4.74 12.49
N ARG A 114 -0.59 5.55 12.15
CA ARG A 114 -0.84 6.84 12.82
C ARG A 114 -1.20 6.66 14.29
N THR A 115 -1.88 5.58 14.65
CA THR A 115 -2.21 5.30 16.05
C THR A 115 -0.95 5.10 16.89
N ILE A 116 0.03 4.34 16.38
CA ILE A 116 1.30 4.14 17.09
C ILE A 116 2.13 5.42 17.13
N VAL A 117 2.17 6.18 16.03
CA VAL A 117 2.86 7.47 15.99
C VAL A 117 2.28 8.45 17.02
N GLU A 118 0.95 8.55 17.13
CA GLU A 118 0.32 9.43 18.11
C GLU A 118 0.54 8.95 19.55
N LEU A 119 0.55 7.63 19.79
CA LEU A 119 0.88 7.08 21.10
C LEU A 119 2.33 7.40 21.51
N GLY A 120 3.28 7.29 20.58
CA GLY A 120 4.68 7.66 20.81
C GLY A 120 4.81 9.11 21.24
N LYS A 121 4.16 10.03 20.54
CA LYS A 121 4.17 11.47 20.89
C LYS A 121 3.66 11.72 22.31
N ALA A 122 2.63 10.99 22.75
CA ALA A 122 2.07 11.15 24.09
C ALA A 122 3.06 10.76 25.22
N ILE A 123 4.09 9.98 24.90
CA ILE A 123 5.19 9.60 25.80
C ILE A 123 6.52 10.28 25.43
N ASP A 124 6.47 11.39 24.70
CA ASP A 124 7.64 12.18 24.26
C ASP A 124 8.59 11.42 23.32
N PHE A 125 8.06 10.49 22.52
CA PHE A 125 8.79 9.77 21.48
C PHE A 125 8.19 10.05 20.09
N ASP A 126 8.83 10.91 19.30
CA ASP A 126 8.41 11.16 17.92
C ASP A 126 9.06 10.15 16.94
N ALA A 127 8.31 9.08 16.67
CA ALA A 127 8.69 8.03 15.74
C ALA A 127 9.00 8.54 14.32
N ARG A 128 8.47 9.70 13.91
CA ARG A 128 8.70 10.26 12.57
C ARG A 128 10.01 11.02 12.45
N THR A 129 10.57 11.49 13.56
CA THR A 129 11.88 12.16 13.60
C THR A 129 13.00 11.23 14.03
N ALA A 130 12.65 10.12 14.69
CA ALA A 130 13.62 9.11 15.12
C ALA A 130 14.27 8.35 13.95
N ILE A 131 13.59 8.24 12.81
CA ILE A 131 14.10 7.58 11.60
C ILE A 131 14.27 8.64 10.50
N PRO A 132 15.50 8.89 10.00
CA PRO A 132 15.72 9.79 8.87
C PRO A 132 14.94 9.32 7.65
N PHE A 133 14.27 10.24 6.96
CA PHE A 133 13.65 9.93 5.68
C PHE A 133 14.71 9.75 4.59
N GLU A 134 14.74 8.58 3.96
CA GLU A 134 15.54 8.31 2.77
C GLU A 134 14.63 8.32 1.54
N GLY A 135 14.71 9.38 0.71
CA GLY A 135 13.93 9.52 -0.51
C GLY A 135 13.91 10.94 -1.09
N GLU A 136 13.40 11.10 -2.31
CA GLU A 136 13.14 12.42 -2.92
C GLU A 136 11.77 12.95 -2.49
N ARG A 137 11.69 14.26 -2.22
CA ARG A 137 10.48 14.96 -1.75
C ARG A 137 9.66 15.57 -2.87
#